data_AF-A0A4R6QGV6-F1
#
_entry.id   AF-A0A4R6QGV6-F1
#
_cell.length_a   1.000
_cell.length_b   1.000
_cell.length_c   1.000
_cell.angle_alpha   90.00
_cell.angle_beta   90.00
_cell.angle_gamma   90.00
#
_symmetry.space_group_name_H-M   'P 1'
#
loop_
_entity.id
_entity.type
_entity.pdbx_description
1 polymer ?
#
loop_
_entity_poly.entity_id
_entity_poly.type
_entity_poly.pdbx_seq_one_letter_code
_entity_poly.pdbx_strand_id
1 'polypeptide(L)'
;MLPTPTTPASAPAHDPRAWITPDDLNVAPQLLGLPLATPRQRALAMTIDLGLLALVSELGNVFLLVAFVLLMWPRLRRGQPVARRRLAVWVAIALLLALAAQQLWDDLHQRVAAPSKARTAASAPVGDADEADDIEAPLAASAASAGARDDGQRRRIAELEAQLAQARKPKAFSLREEVRKLLDAFGLSYAWALAYFSLLPLAWPGQTPGKRLLGLQVVELTGKPLTLMTCVKRYGGYAAGIATGMMGFVQIFWDANRQTLQDKTAHTVVINTRDPRRLALDAAANDET
;
A
#
# COMPACT_ATOMS: atom_id res chain seq x y z
N MET A 1 -1.35 57.19 -45.64
CA MET A 1 -0.96 55.78 -45.38
C MET A 1 -1.58 55.37 -44.06
N LEU A 2 -2.23 54.21 -43.99
CA LEU A 2 -2.68 53.63 -42.72
C LEU A 2 -1.54 52.78 -42.13
N PRO A 3 -1.32 52.77 -40.81
CA PRO A 3 -0.38 51.84 -40.19
C PRO A 3 -0.89 50.40 -40.35
N THR A 4 -0.04 49.50 -40.84
CA THR A 4 -0.35 48.06 -40.88
C THR A 4 -0.42 47.51 -39.46
N PRO A 5 -1.43 46.67 -39.12
CA PRO A 5 -1.48 46.03 -37.81
C PRO A 5 -0.27 45.12 -37.63
N THR A 6 0.54 45.39 -36.62
CA THR A 6 1.61 44.48 -36.20
C THR A 6 0.97 43.23 -35.61
N THR A 7 1.05 42.10 -36.33
CA THR A 7 0.70 40.79 -35.78
C THR A 7 1.47 40.58 -34.48
N PRO A 8 0.79 40.30 -33.34
CA PRO A 8 1.49 40.03 -32.09
C PRO A 8 2.38 38.81 -32.29
N ALA A 9 3.67 38.93 -31.93
CA ALA A 9 4.62 37.84 -32.05
C ALA A 9 4.10 36.63 -31.25
N SER A 10 4.06 35.46 -31.88
CA SER A 10 3.50 34.26 -31.24
C SER A 10 4.23 33.98 -29.92
N ALA A 11 3.49 34.04 -28.81
CA ALA A 11 4.01 33.65 -27.51
C ALA A 11 4.64 32.25 -27.60
N PRO A 12 5.76 31.97 -26.90
CA PRO A 12 6.42 30.67 -27.01
C PRO A 12 5.44 29.53 -26.71
N ALA A 13 5.50 28.46 -27.51
CA ALA A 13 4.58 27.32 -27.42
C ALA A 13 4.81 26.52 -26.12
N HIS A 14 4.27 27.02 -25.02
CA HIS A 14 4.25 26.36 -23.73
C HIS A 14 3.22 25.23 -23.75
N ASP A 15 3.58 24.05 -23.23
CA ASP A 15 2.60 22.99 -22.94
C ASP A 15 1.57 23.54 -21.93
N PRO A 16 0.27 23.68 -22.28
CA PRO A 16 -0.73 24.17 -21.34
C PRO A 16 -0.85 23.24 -20.13
N ARG A 17 -0.56 21.95 -20.29
CA ARG A 17 -0.58 20.94 -19.21
C ARG A 17 0.54 21.14 -18.19
N ALA A 18 1.47 22.08 -18.40
CA ALA A 18 2.46 22.47 -17.41
C ALA A 18 1.89 23.43 -16.33
N TRP A 19 0.68 23.98 -16.52
CA TRP A 19 0.13 25.07 -15.72
C TRP A 19 -1.33 24.80 -15.33
N ILE A 20 -1.80 25.42 -14.24
CA ILE A 20 -3.22 25.38 -13.86
C ILE A 20 -4.01 26.41 -14.67
N THR A 21 -4.96 25.95 -15.49
CA THR A 21 -5.82 26.76 -16.39
C THR A 21 -7.23 27.00 -15.82
N PRO A 22 -7.99 28.00 -16.33
CA PRO A 22 -9.35 28.29 -15.83
C PRO A 22 -10.45 27.38 -16.42
N ASP A 23 -10.37 27.07 -17.71
CA ASP A 23 -11.57 26.81 -18.53
C ASP A 23 -12.33 25.51 -18.19
N ASP A 24 -11.63 24.51 -17.64
CA ASP A 24 -12.21 23.20 -17.27
C ASP A 24 -12.79 23.14 -15.84
N LEU A 25 -12.46 24.10 -14.96
CA LEU A 25 -12.59 23.91 -13.51
C LEU A 25 -12.91 25.21 -12.76
N ASN A 26 -13.74 25.10 -11.73
CA ASN A 26 -13.99 26.18 -10.77
C ASN A 26 -12.81 26.32 -9.78
N VAL A 27 -11.65 26.76 -10.31
CA VAL A 27 -10.37 26.89 -9.59
C VAL A 27 -10.31 28.22 -8.83
N ALA A 28 -9.84 28.18 -7.58
CA ALA A 28 -9.56 29.39 -6.83
C ALA A 28 -8.42 30.23 -7.49
N PRO A 29 -8.61 31.53 -7.79
CA PRO A 29 -7.69 32.31 -8.62
C PRO A 29 -6.21 32.35 -8.17
N GLN A 30 -5.95 32.16 -6.87
CA GLN A 30 -4.59 32.06 -6.33
C GLN A 30 -3.81 30.82 -6.79
N LEU A 31 -4.48 29.80 -7.36
CA LEU A 31 -3.85 28.61 -7.91
C LEU A 31 -3.53 28.71 -9.42
N LEU A 32 -4.19 29.63 -10.14
CA LEU A 32 -4.01 29.80 -11.58
C LEU A 32 -2.55 30.11 -11.92
N GLY A 33 -2.04 29.49 -12.99
CA GLY A 33 -0.66 29.67 -13.45
C GLY A 33 0.42 29.04 -12.57
N LEU A 34 0.08 28.29 -11.50
CA LEU A 34 1.08 27.53 -10.74
C LEU A 34 1.64 26.33 -11.55
N PRO A 35 2.91 25.95 -11.36
CA PRO A 35 3.56 24.90 -12.13
C PRO A 35 3.10 23.50 -11.67
N LEU A 36 2.56 22.71 -12.60
CA LEU A 36 2.07 21.35 -12.36
C LEU A 36 3.20 20.32 -12.37
N ALA A 37 3.15 19.39 -11.41
CA ALA A 37 4.10 18.30 -11.29
C ALA A 37 4.08 17.40 -12.53
N THR A 38 5.26 17.12 -13.09
CA THR A 38 5.39 16.24 -14.28
C THR A 38 5.05 14.78 -13.96
N PRO A 39 4.68 13.97 -14.97
CA PRO A 39 4.42 12.53 -14.78
C PRO A 39 5.59 11.78 -14.11
N ARG A 40 6.84 12.10 -14.50
CA ARG A 40 8.04 11.48 -13.92
C ARG A 40 8.26 11.85 -12.46
N GLN A 41 8.08 13.12 -12.09
CA GLN A 41 8.15 13.56 -10.68
C GLN A 41 7.07 12.87 -9.83
N ARG A 42 5.83 12.79 -10.34
CA ARG A 42 4.73 12.13 -9.63
C ARG A 42 4.94 10.63 -9.48
N ALA A 43 5.42 9.95 -10.51
CA ALA A 43 5.77 8.53 -10.44
C ALA A 43 6.88 8.27 -9.41
N LEU A 44 8.01 9.00 -9.49
CA LEU A 44 9.14 8.84 -8.58
C LEU A 44 8.73 9.10 -7.11
N ALA A 45 7.91 10.13 -6.85
CA ALA A 45 7.38 10.38 -5.50
C ALA A 45 6.57 9.19 -4.98
N MET A 46 5.75 8.56 -5.83
CA MET A 46 4.97 7.38 -5.45
C MET A 46 5.82 6.12 -5.28
N THR A 47 6.87 5.92 -6.09
CA THR A 47 7.85 4.83 -5.88
C THR A 47 8.56 4.98 -4.54
N ILE A 48 8.98 6.19 -4.16
CA ILE A 48 9.57 6.47 -2.84
C ILE A 48 8.57 6.24 -1.71
N ASP A 49 7.32 6.70 -1.87
CA ASP A 49 6.25 6.47 -0.88
C ASP A 49 5.97 4.98 -0.67
N LEU A 50 5.93 4.19 -1.76
CA LEU A 50 5.67 2.74 -1.71
C LEU A 50 6.86 1.95 -1.15
N GLY A 51 8.10 2.31 -1.51
CA GLY A 51 9.29 1.67 -0.95
C GLY A 51 9.44 1.92 0.56
N LEU A 52 9.13 3.14 1.02
CA LEU A 52 9.08 3.45 2.45
C LEU A 52 7.92 2.74 3.16
N LEU A 53 6.74 2.64 2.53
CA LEU A 53 5.63 1.89 3.09
C LEU A 53 5.94 0.40 3.21
N ALA A 54 6.61 -0.21 2.22
CA ALA A 54 7.05 -1.61 2.26
C ALA A 54 8.02 -1.86 3.42
N LEU A 55 9.09 -1.06 3.52
CA LEU A 55 10.07 -1.13 4.61
C LEU A 55 9.42 -0.96 6.00
N VAL A 56 8.44 -0.06 6.12
CA VAL A 56 7.69 0.15 7.37
C VAL A 56 6.67 -0.97 7.64
N SER A 57 6.22 -1.71 6.62
CA SER A 57 5.30 -2.85 6.77
C SER A 57 5.98 -4.12 7.28
N GLU A 58 7.32 -4.19 7.23
CA GLU A 58 8.10 -5.24 7.90
C GLU A 58 8.09 -5.08 9.43
N LEU A 59 7.73 -3.89 9.94
CA LEU A 59 7.60 -3.64 11.37
C LEU A 59 6.27 -4.21 11.90
N GLY A 60 6.33 -4.99 12.98
CA GLY A 60 5.15 -5.56 13.62
C GLY A 60 4.11 -4.48 13.99
N ASN A 61 2.83 -4.76 13.72
CA ASN A 61 1.72 -3.79 13.73
C ASN A 61 1.65 -2.89 14.98
N VAL A 62 2.01 -3.40 16.17
CA VAL A 62 2.05 -2.61 17.41
C VAL A 62 3.15 -1.54 17.37
N PHE A 63 4.36 -1.87 16.92
CA PHE A 63 5.45 -0.89 16.75
C PHE A 63 5.10 0.15 15.68
N LEU A 64 4.48 -0.30 14.58
CA LEU A 64 3.98 0.57 13.52
C LEU A 64 2.94 1.56 14.07
N LEU A 65 1.97 1.09 14.87
CA LEU A 65 0.97 1.95 15.53
C LEU A 65 1.60 2.92 16.53
N VAL A 66 2.54 2.48 17.37
CA VAL A 66 3.23 3.38 18.33
C VAL A 66 4.01 4.47 17.59
N ALA A 67 4.82 4.10 16.60
CA ALA A 67 5.60 5.05 15.80
C ALA A 67 4.69 6.03 15.05
N PHE A 68 3.60 5.53 14.46
CA PHE A 68 2.62 6.35 13.75
C PHE A 68 1.88 7.32 14.68
N VAL A 69 1.41 6.85 15.84
CA VAL A 69 0.76 7.69 16.86
C VAL A 69 1.72 8.79 17.34
N LEU A 70 2.99 8.47 17.63
CA LEU A 70 4.01 9.45 18.04
C LEU A 70 4.30 10.49 16.93
N LEU A 71 4.48 10.05 15.69
CA LEU A 71 4.74 10.93 14.53
C LEU A 71 3.56 11.88 14.26
N MET A 72 2.33 11.41 14.44
CA MET A 72 1.10 12.17 14.24
C MET A 72 0.72 13.03 15.45
N TRP A 73 1.23 12.70 16.65
CA TRP A 73 0.86 13.33 17.93
C TRP A 73 0.95 14.85 17.94
N PRO A 74 2.10 15.47 17.62
CA PRO A 74 2.24 16.93 17.67
C PRO A 74 1.56 17.64 16.49
N ARG A 75 1.05 16.90 15.50
CA ARG A 75 0.51 17.44 14.24
C ARG A 75 -1.01 17.58 14.29
N LEU A 76 -1.75 16.48 14.51
CA LEU A 76 -3.22 16.52 14.55
C LEU A 76 -3.80 17.13 15.84
N ARG A 77 -3.00 17.31 16.90
CA ARG A 77 -3.46 17.84 18.20
C ARG A 77 -3.40 19.37 18.33
N ARG A 78 -2.83 20.09 17.36
CA ARG A 78 -2.80 21.57 17.32
C ARG A 78 -4.22 22.12 17.11
N GLY A 79 -4.57 23.20 17.81
CA GLY A 79 -5.91 23.82 17.75
C GLY A 79 -7.09 23.01 18.30
N GLN A 80 -6.98 21.69 18.47
CA GLN A 80 -8.10 20.86 18.92
C GLN A 80 -8.43 21.04 20.42
N PRO A 81 -9.72 21.03 20.82
CA PRO A 81 -10.15 21.15 22.21
C PRO A 81 -9.82 19.89 23.04
N VAL A 82 -9.75 20.06 24.37
CA VAL A 82 -9.32 19.02 25.33
C VAL A 82 -10.16 17.73 25.21
N ALA A 83 -11.48 17.83 25.02
CA ALA A 83 -12.35 16.66 24.82
C ALA A 83 -11.92 15.79 23.62
N ARG A 84 -11.63 16.40 22.47
CA ARG A 84 -11.11 15.68 21.28
C ARG A 84 -9.71 15.12 21.53
N ARG A 85 -8.84 15.82 22.27
CA ARG A 85 -7.52 15.31 22.66
C ARG A 85 -7.64 14.07 23.57
N ARG A 86 -8.58 14.04 24.51
CA ARG A 86 -8.88 12.89 25.39
C ARG A 86 -9.45 11.71 24.60
N LEU A 87 -10.42 11.96 23.70
CA LEU A 87 -10.94 10.92 22.81
C LEU A 87 -9.83 10.28 21.96
N ALA A 88 -8.90 11.08 21.43
CA ALA A 88 -7.73 10.58 20.71
C ALA A 88 -6.79 9.71 21.57
N VAL A 89 -6.73 9.90 22.90
CA VAL A 89 -6.02 8.94 23.80
C VAL A 89 -6.73 7.60 23.78
N TRP A 90 -8.04 7.61 24.04
CA TRP A 90 -8.82 6.39 24.18
C TRP A 90 -8.90 5.59 22.88
N VAL A 91 -8.99 6.25 21.73
CA VAL A 91 -8.90 5.58 20.42
C VAL A 91 -7.52 4.95 20.20
N ALA A 92 -6.43 5.64 20.52
CA ALA A 92 -5.09 5.08 20.39
C ALA A 92 -4.84 3.89 21.34
N ILE A 93 -5.31 3.99 22.60
CA ILE A 93 -5.26 2.89 23.58
C ILE A 93 -6.10 1.70 23.10
N ALA A 94 -7.33 1.93 22.64
CA ALA A 94 -8.22 0.87 22.16
C ALA A 94 -7.62 0.14 20.94
N LEU A 95 -6.99 0.85 20.01
CA LEU A 95 -6.29 0.24 18.87
C LEU A 95 -5.05 -0.56 19.29
N LEU A 96 -4.27 -0.07 20.27
CA LEU A 96 -3.13 -0.82 20.83
C LEU A 96 -3.59 -2.10 21.54
N LEU A 97 -4.65 -2.02 22.34
CA LEU A 97 -5.25 -3.18 23.02
C LEU A 97 -5.84 -4.19 22.03
N ALA A 98 -6.50 -3.72 20.97
CA ALA A 98 -7.03 -4.59 19.91
C ALA A 98 -5.92 -5.34 19.16
N LEU A 99 -4.84 -4.66 18.78
CA LEU A 99 -3.69 -5.31 18.13
C LEU A 99 -2.97 -6.29 19.06
N ALA A 100 -2.80 -5.95 20.34
CA ALA A 100 -2.20 -6.85 21.33
C ALA A 100 -3.08 -8.08 21.60
N ALA A 101 -4.40 -7.91 21.68
CA ALA A 101 -5.35 -9.01 21.81
C ALA A 101 -5.36 -9.92 20.56
N GLN A 102 -5.24 -9.35 19.36
CA GLN A 102 -5.13 -10.13 18.12
C GLN A 102 -3.80 -10.91 18.06
N GLN A 103 -2.66 -10.29 18.41
CA GLN A 103 -1.40 -11.02 18.51
C GLN A 103 -1.46 -12.18 19.51
N LEU A 104 -2.05 -11.96 20.70
CA LEU A 104 -2.27 -13.02 21.69
C LEU A 104 -3.20 -14.14 21.18
N TRP A 105 -4.24 -13.77 20.42
CA TRP A 105 -5.17 -14.72 19.80
C TRP A 105 -4.47 -15.60 18.76
N ASP A 106 -3.65 -15.00 17.89
CA ASP A 106 -2.87 -15.70 16.86
C ASP A 106 -1.83 -16.63 17.50
N ASP A 107 -1.12 -16.17 18.54
CA ASP A 107 -0.21 -16.97 19.36
C ASP A 107 -0.89 -18.20 19.99
N LEU A 108 -2.07 -17.99 20.58
CA LEU A 108 -2.86 -19.07 21.19
C LEU A 108 -3.37 -20.06 20.14
N HIS A 109 -3.81 -19.58 18.98
CA HIS A 109 -4.24 -20.44 17.87
C HIS A 109 -3.09 -21.29 17.34
N GLN A 110 -1.90 -20.73 17.16
CA GLN A 110 -0.72 -21.51 16.77
C GLN A 110 -0.35 -22.57 17.83
N ARG A 111 -0.41 -22.24 19.12
CA ARG A 111 -0.12 -23.17 20.22
C ARG A 111 -1.13 -24.32 20.31
N VAL A 112 -2.42 -24.05 20.08
CA VAL A 112 -3.50 -25.07 20.11
C VAL A 112 -3.51 -25.90 18.82
N ALA A 113 -3.23 -25.29 17.66
CA ALA A 113 -3.26 -25.96 16.37
C ALA A 113 -2.00 -26.78 16.04
N ALA A 114 -0.91 -26.66 16.82
CA ALA A 114 0.35 -27.37 16.60
C ALA A 114 0.35 -28.77 17.27
N PRO A 115 0.13 -29.88 16.54
CA PRO A 115 0.01 -31.20 17.14
C PRO A 115 1.40 -31.82 17.26
N SER A 116 1.83 -32.08 18.49
CA SER A 116 2.76 -33.14 18.93
C SER A 116 4.12 -33.38 18.23
N LYS A 117 4.52 -32.62 17.19
CA LYS A 117 5.83 -32.78 16.50
C LYS A 117 7.04 -32.68 17.44
N ALA A 118 6.90 -32.01 18.58
CA ALA A 118 7.93 -31.92 19.62
C ALA A 118 8.04 -33.17 20.52
N ARG A 119 7.02 -34.04 20.58
CA ARG A 119 7.04 -35.25 21.43
C ARG A 119 7.71 -36.45 20.77
N THR A 120 7.59 -36.63 19.45
CA THR A 120 8.24 -37.73 18.73
C THR A 120 9.76 -37.55 18.58
N ALA A 121 10.27 -36.33 18.75
CA ALA A 121 11.71 -36.06 18.82
C ALA A 121 12.31 -36.38 20.22
N ALA A 122 11.48 -36.50 21.25
CA ALA A 122 11.90 -36.76 22.63
C ALA A 122 11.86 -38.25 23.01
N SER A 123 11.58 -39.14 22.05
CA SER A 123 11.50 -40.59 22.25
C SER A 123 12.39 -41.33 21.24
N ALA A 124 13.64 -40.89 21.11
CA ALA A 124 14.69 -41.79 20.62
C ALA A 124 14.96 -42.84 21.72
N PRO A 125 15.07 -44.15 21.39
CA PRO A 125 15.49 -45.14 22.37
C PRO A 125 16.90 -44.82 22.87
N VAL A 126 17.13 -44.93 24.17
CA VAL A 126 18.50 -45.07 24.70
C VAL A 126 19.01 -46.42 24.18
N GLY A 127 20.09 -46.38 23.42
CA GLY A 127 20.78 -47.59 22.99
C GLY A 127 21.74 -48.04 24.06
N ASP A 128 21.29 -48.92 24.95
CA ASP A 128 22.20 -49.73 25.74
C ASP A 128 22.84 -50.75 24.80
N ALA A 129 24.16 -50.73 24.73
CA ALA A 129 24.95 -51.68 23.96
C ALA A 129 25.80 -52.48 24.93
N ASP A 130 25.60 -53.81 24.95
CA ASP A 130 26.69 -54.72 25.29
C ASP A 130 26.43 -56.13 24.76
N GLU A 131 27.49 -56.94 24.84
CA GLU A 131 27.54 -58.39 24.62
C GLU A 131 27.39 -58.88 23.17
N ALA A 132 28.27 -59.82 22.80
CA ALA A 132 28.37 -60.38 21.46
C ALA A 132 28.75 -61.87 21.54
N ASP A 133 28.21 -62.70 20.65
CA ASP A 133 28.98 -63.82 20.05
C ASP A 133 28.31 -64.40 18.77
N ASP A 134 28.98 -65.38 18.16
CA ASP A 134 28.47 -66.44 17.25
C ASP A 134 27.91 -66.10 15.84
N ILE A 135 28.84 -66.06 14.88
CA ILE A 135 28.98 -66.97 13.70
C ILE A 135 27.70 -67.63 13.08
N GLU A 136 27.51 -67.39 11.76
CA GLU A 136 26.69 -68.16 10.77
C GLU A 136 25.17 -68.40 11.07
N ALA A 137 24.19 -68.17 10.19
CA ALA A 137 24.05 -67.75 8.78
C ALA A 137 22.57 -67.24 8.59
N PRO A 138 21.91 -67.13 7.41
CA PRO A 138 22.38 -67.18 6.01
C PRO A 138 21.91 -65.97 5.15
N LEU A 139 22.36 -65.95 3.89
CA LEU A 139 22.02 -64.92 2.87
C LEU A 139 20.50 -64.66 2.68
N ALA A 140 19.64 -65.63 2.98
CA ALA A 140 18.19 -65.49 2.86
C ALA A 140 17.59 -64.39 3.77
N ALA A 141 18.17 -64.14 4.95
CA ALA A 141 17.71 -63.08 5.86
C ALA A 141 18.04 -61.67 5.29
N SER A 142 19.15 -61.54 4.56
CA SER A 142 19.49 -60.31 3.83
C SER A 142 18.49 -60.05 2.68
N ALA A 143 18.14 -61.09 1.91
CA ALA A 143 17.12 -60.99 0.86
C ALA A 143 15.73 -60.64 1.42
N ALA A 144 15.31 -61.26 2.54
CA ALA A 144 14.04 -60.96 3.20
C ALA A 144 13.98 -59.51 3.73
N SER A 145 15.06 -59.03 4.37
CA SER A 145 15.12 -57.65 4.86
C SER A 145 15.28 -56.61 3.73
N ALA A 146 15.86 -56.97 2.58
CA ALA A 146 15.83 -56.16 1.37
C ALA A 146 14.41 -56.06 0.79
N GLY A 147 13.71 -57.19 0.65
CA GLY A 147 12.31 -57.22 0.19
C GLY A 147 11.37 -56.42 1.08
N ALA A 148 11.50 -56.54 2.40
CA ALA A 148 10.70 -55.76 3.36
C ALA A 148 10.97 -54.24 3.29
N ARG A 149 12.19 -53.82 2.92
CA ARG A 149 12.54 -52.40 2.69
C ARG A 149 11.92 -51.88 1.39
N ASP A 150 11.98 -52.66 0.31
CA ASP A 150 11.37 -52.34 -0.98
C ASP A 150 9.83 -52.26 -0.85
N ASP A 151 9.19 -53.24 -0.20
CA ASP A 151 7.76 -53.20 0.13
C ASP A 151 7.37 -51.95 0.94
N GLY A 152 8.20 -51.56 1.92
CA GLY A 152 8.01 -50.32 2.69
C GLY A 152 8.10 -49.07 1.82
N GLN A 153 9.08 -49.02 0.91
CA GLN A 153 9.25 -47.92 -0.05
C GLN A 153 8.09 -47.84 -1.05
N ARG A 154 7.66 -48.97 -1.63
CA ARG A 154 6.51 -49.06 -2.55
C ARG A 154 5.21 -48.59 -1.89
N ARG A 155 4.94 -49.02 -0.66
CA ARG A 155 3.78 -48.55 0.12
C ARG A 155 3.84 -47.04 0.37
N ARG A 156 5.02 -46.50 0.68
CA ARG A 156 5.21 -45.06 0.89
C ARG A 156 5.07 -44.25 -0.40
N ILE A 157 5.51 -44.78 -1.55
CA ILE A 157 5.29 -44.18 -2.86
C ILE A 157 3.79 -44.13 -3.17
N ALA A 158 3.07 -45.25 -3.04
CA ALA A 158 1.62 -45.29 -3.26
C ALA A 158 0.83 -44.34 -2.33
N GLU A 159 1.25 -44.22 -1.07
CA GLU A 159 0.69 -43.25 -0.11
C GLU A 159 0.92 -41.80 -0.56
N LEU A 160 2.14 -41.46 -1.00
CA LEU A 160 2.49 -40.14 -1.49
C LEU A 160 1.80 -39.81 -2.82
N GLU A 161 1.64 -40.79 -3.72
CA GLU A 161 0.85 -40.66 -4.95
C GLU A 161 -0.63 -40.41 -4.66
N ALA A 162 -1.21 -41.11 -3.67
CA ALA A 162 -2.58 -40.84 -3.23
C ALA A 162 -2.74 -39.43 -2.63
N GLN A 163 -1.79 -38.98 -1.81
CA GLN A 163 -1.75 -37.62 -1.27
C GLN A 163 -1.61 -36.56 -2.38
N LEU A 164 -0.73 -36.78 -3.37
CA LEU A 164 -0.55 -35.92 -4.53
C LEU A 164 -1.79 -35.91 -5.44
N ALA A 165 -2.46 -37.04 -5.63
CA ALA A 165 -3.71 -37.13 -6.39
C ALA A 165 -4.85 -36.37 -5.67
N GLN A 166 -4.90 -36.42 -4.33
CA GLN A 166 -5.86 -35.64 -3.55
C GLN A 166 -5.55 -34.14 -3.59
N ALA A 167 -4.27 -33.74 -3.52
CA ALA A 167 -3.83 -32.34 -3.62
C ALA A 167 -3.99 -31.76 -5.04
N ARG A 168 -3.88 -32.59 -6.09
CA ARG A 168 -4.10 -32.19 -7.49
C ARG A 168 -5.57 -32.05 -7.90
N LYS A 169 -6.54 -32.47 -7.07
CA LYS A 169 -7.96 -32.21 -7.35
C LYS A 169 -8.19 -30.69 -7.38
N PRO A 170 -8.61 -30.11 -8.52
CA PRO A 170 -8.81 -28.67 -8.60
C PRO A 170 -9.91 -28.26 -7.63
N LYS A 171 -9.59 -27.42 -6.65
CA LYS A 171 -10.60 -26.81 -5.79
C LYS A 171 -11.54 -26.00 -6.68
N ALA A 172 -12.85 -26.24 -6.56
CA ALA A 172 -13.86 -25.48 -7.29
C ALA A 172 -13.68 -23.98 -7.04
N PHE A 173 -13.87 -23.16 -8.07
CA PHE A 173 -13.65 -21.71 -7.97
C PHE A 173 -14.71 -21.05 -7.07
N SER A 174 -14.37 -20.93 -5.79
CA SER A 174 -15.21 -20.39 -4.75
C SER A 174 -14.95 -18.89 -4.62
N LEU A 175 -15.76 -18.08 -5.31
CA LEU A 175 -15.65 -16.62 -5.29
C LEU A 175 -15.66 -16.04 -3.86
N ARG A 176 -16.36 -16.68 -2.92
CA ARG A 176 -16.37 -16.30 -1.50
C ARG A 176 -15.05 -16.59 -0.79
N GLU A 177 -14.38 -17.70 -1.10
CA GLU A 177 -13.04 -17.98 -0.58
C GLU A 177 -11.99 -17.07 -1.22
N GLU A 178 -12.10 -16.77 -2.51
CA GLU A 178 -11.13 -15.89 -3.18
C GLU A 178 -11.25 -14.44 -2.68
N VAL A 179 -12.47 -13.93 -2.52
CA VAL A 179 -12.73 -12.65 -1.85
C VAL A 179 -12.27 -12.68 -0.39
N ARG A 180 -12.37 -13.80 0.33
CA ARG A 180 -11.86 -13.91 1.70
C ARG A 180 -10.33 -13.89 1.75
N LYS A 181 -9.63 -14.71 0.97
CA LYS A 181 -8.15 -14.64 0.83
C LYS A 181 -7.69 -13.23 0.46
N LEU A 182 -8.42 -12.55 -0.42
CA LEU A 182 -8.14 -11.17 -0.79
C LEU A 182 -8.31 -10.23 0.42
N LEU A 183 -9.41 -10.31 1.16
CA LEU A 183 -9.64 -9.51 2.37
C LEU A 183 -8.63 -9.82 3.49
N ASP A 184 -8.19 -11.08 3.63
CA ASP A 184 -7.22 -11.49 4.63
C ASP A 184 -5.81 -11.00 4.28
N ALA A 185 -5.39 -11.13 3.00
CA ALA A 185 -4.09 -10.67 2.53
C ALA A 185 -3.97 -9.14 2.41
N PHE A 186 -5.07 -8.45 2.10
CA PHE A 186 -5.11 -6.99 1.97
C PHE A 186 -5.52 -6.27 3.27
N GLY A 187 -6.19 -6.93 4.22
CA GLY A 187 -6.93 -6.25 5.30
C GLY A 187 -6.14 -5.22 6.10
N LEU A 188 -5.18 -5.68 6.90
CA LEU A 188 -4.40 -4.81 7.79
C LEU A 188 -3.30 -4.02 7.05
N SER A 189 -2.76 -4.58 5.97
CA SER A 189 -1.77 -3.92 5.09
C SER A 189 -2.36 -2.73 4.33
N TYR A 190 -3.57 -2.88 3.78
CA TYR A 190 -4.32 -1.80 3.13
C TYR A 190 -4.84 -0.76 4.14
N ALA A 191 -5.12 -1.16 5.38
CA ALA A 191 -5.43 -0.21 6.46
C ALA A 191 -4.23 0.70 6.79
N TRP A 192 -3.00 0.16 6.78
CA TRP A 192 -1.78 0.97 6.90
C TRP A 192 -1.55 1.89 5.70
N ALA A 193 -1.77 1.40 4.48
CA ALA A 193 -1.71 2.23 3.27
C ALA A 193 -2.74 3.38 3.31
N LEU A 194 -3.99 3.10 3.72
CA LEU A 194 -5.03 4.11 3.95
C LEU A 194 -4.60 5.15 4.98
N ALA A 195 -4.07 4.72 6.13
CA ALA A 195 -3.60 5.61 7.19
C ALA A 195 -2.43 6.49 6.71
N TYR A 196 -1.43 5.90 6.06
CA TYR A 196 -0.26 6.58 5.50
C TYR A 196 -0.67 7.64 4.48
N PHE A 197 -1.41 7.27 3.44
CA PHE A 197 -1.77 8.16 2.34
C PHE A 197 -2.90 9.15 2.69
N SER A 198 -3.69 8.92 3.75
CA SER A 198 -4.73 9.86 4.18
C SER A 198 -4.26 10.84 5.25
N LEU A 199 -3.46 10.39 6.22
CA LEU A 199 -3.10 11.19 7.40
C LEU A 199 -1.75 11.91 7.23
N LEU A 200 -0.80 11.40 6.45
CA LEU A 200 0.43 12.15 6.17
C LEU A 200 0.15 13.45 5.39
N PRO A 201 -0.67 13.48 4.32
CA PRO A 201 -1.05 14.73 3.63
C PRO A 201 -1.93 15.69 4.46
N LEU A 202 -2.52 15.20 5.57
CA LEU A 202 -3.24 16.03 6.53
C LEU A 202 -2.30 16.63 7.60
N ALA A 203 -1.27 15.88 8.00
CA ALA A 203 -0.27 16.27 9.01
C ALA A 203 0.89 17.10 8.43
N TRP A 204 1.20 16.91 7.15
CA TRP A 204 2.01 17.77 6.29
C TRP A 204 1.13 18.19 5.10
N PRO A 205 0.60 19.42 5.06
CA PRO A 205 -0.43 19.82 4.07
C PRO A 205 -0.07 19.45 2.63
N GLY A 206 -0.77 18.43 2.10
CA GLY A 206 -0.62 17.94 0.74
C GLY A 206 0.61 17.08 0.47
N GLN A 207 1.37 16.67 1.48
CA GLN A 207 2.67 16.01 1.30
C GLN A 207 2.75 14.63 1.97
N THR A 208 3.41 13.71 1.27
CA THR A 208 3.96 12.45 1.79
C THR A 208 5.49 12.52 1.72
N PRO A 209 6.25 11.61 2.36
CA PRO A 209 7.71 11.61 2.35
C PRO A 209 8.34 11.72 0.95
N GLY A 210 7.89 10.94 -0.03
CA GLY A 210 8.40 11.01 -1.40
C GLY A 210 8.06 12.31 -2.12
N LYS A 211 6.84 12.82 -1.93
CA LYS A 211 6.42 14.12 -2.48
C LYS A 211 7.21 15.27 -1.87
N ARG A 212 7.41 15.25 -0.55
CA ARG A 212 8.22 16.23 0.20
C ARG A 212 9.69 16.22 -0.24
N LEU A 213 10.26 15.04 -0.45
CA LEU A 213 11.63 14.88 -0.95
C LEU A 213 11.80 15.44 -2.37
N LEU A 214 10.78 15.38 -3.22
CA LEU A 214 10.78 15.95 -4.57
C LEU A 214 10.26 17.39 -4.67
N GLY A 215 9.70 17.97 -3.60
CA GLY A 215 9.13 19.32 -3.61
C GLY A 215 7.76 19.40 -4.28
N LEU A 216 6.93 18.37 -4.14
CA LEU A 216 5.58 18.30 -4.69
C LEU A 216 4.54 18.45 -3.59
N GLN A 217 3.43 19.12 -3.88
CA GLN A 217 2.32 19.32 -2.94
C GLN A 217 0.97 19.11 -3.61
N VAL A 218 0.08 18.36 -2.95
CA VAL A 218 -1.34 18.25 -3.31
C VAL A 218 -2.07 19.48 -2.77
N VAL A 219 -2.88 20.14 -3.59
CA VAL A 219 -3.76 21.25 -3.19
C VAL A 219 -5.19 20.97 -3.63
N GLU A 220 -6.19 21.41 -2.85
CA GLU A 220 -7.59 21.37 -3.24
C GLU A 220 -7.88 22.53 -4.20
N LEU A 221 -8.60 22.27 -5.30
CA LEU A 221 -8.90 23.26 -6.34
C LEU A 221 -9.66 24.49 -5.81
N THR A 222 -10.41 24.31 -4.72
CA THR A 222 -11.14 25.35 -4.00
C THR A 222 -10.23 26.32 -3.21
N GLY A 223 -8.92 26.07 -3.17
CA GLY A 223 -7.96 26.78 -2.33
C GLY A 223 -8.08 26.50 -0.83
N LYS A 224 -9.00 25.61 -0.41
CA LYS A 224 -9.23 25.25 1.00
C LYS A 224 -8.14 24.30 1.52
N PRO A 225 -7.86 24.31 2.84
CA PRO A 225 -6.96 23.32 3.44
C PRO A 225 -7.56 21.91 3.32
N LEU A 226 -6.73 20.94 2.92
CA LEU A 226 -7.14 19.54 2.74
C LEU A 226 -7.82 18.99 4.01
N THR A 227 -9.02 18.45 3.85
CA THR A 227 -9.74 17.77 4.93
C THR A 227 -9.38 16.28 4.97
N LEU A 228 -9.63 15.62 6.10
CA LEU A 228 -9.53 14.15 6.19
C LEU A 228 -10.38 13.46 5.10
N MET A 229 -11.57 13.98 4.80
CA MET A 229 -12.44 13.45 3.76
C MET A 229 -11.86 13.67 2.35
N THR A 230 -11.24 14.82 2.09
CA THR A 230 -10.51 15.09 0.83
C THR A 230 -9.40 14.05 0.65
N CYS A 231 -8.61 13.79 1.69
CA CYS A 231 -7.53 12.80 1.66
C CYS A 231 -8.04 11.36 1.49
N VAL A 232 -9.12 10.95 2.16
CA VAL A 232 -9.70 9.60 2.03
C VAL A 232 -10.32 9.38 0.64
N LYS A 233 -11.03 10.37 0.08
CA LYS A 233 -11.53 10.33 -1.31
C LYS A 233 -10.39 10.19 -2.32
N ARG A 234 -9.27 10.88 -2.07
CA ARG A 234 -8.05 10.79 -2.88
C ARG A 234 -7.40 9.41 -2.78
N TYR A 235 -7.40 8.80 -1.60
CA TYR A 235 -6.92 7.43 -1.43
C TYR A 235 -7.80 6.40 -2.14
N GLY A 236 -9.14 6.49 -1.99
CA GLY A 236 -10.08 5.62 -2.71
C GLY A 236 -9.93 5.70 -4.23
N GLY A 237 -9.58 6.87 -4.76
CA GLY A 237 -9.28 7.05 -6.18
C GLY A 237 -7.99 6.37 -6.65
N TYR A 238 -6.99 6.13 -5.78
CA TYR A 238 -5.84 5.27 -6.12
C TYR A 238 -6.30 3.82 -6.32
N ALA A 239 -7.15 3.30 -5.43
CA ALA A 239 -7.68 1.94 -5.54
C ALA A 239 -8.56 1.78 -6.79
N ALA A 240 -9.41 2.77 -7.10
CA ALA A 240 -10.16 2.82 -8.36
C ALA A 240 -9.24 2.91 -9.59
N GLY A 241 -8.12 3.64 -9.49
CA GLY A 241 -7.09 3.70 -10.53
C GLY A 241 -6.42 2.35 -10.80
N ILE A 242 -6.20 1.55 -9.76
CA ILE A 242 -5.66 0.17 -9.89
C ILE A 242 -6.74 -0.76 -10.48
N ALA A 243 -7.96 -0.72 -9.95
CA ALA A 243 -9.09 -1.53 -10.41
C ALA A 243 -9.47 -1.28 -11.88
N THR A 244 -9.21 -0.07 -12.40
CA THR A 244 -9.35 0.28 -13.83
C THR A 244 -8.11 -0.08 -14.67
N GLY A 245 -7.36 -1.11 -14.28
CA GLY A 245 -6.19 -1.61 -15.03
C GLY A 245 -5.07 -0.58 -15.16
N MET A 246 -4.83 0.20 -14.09
CA MET A 246 -3.95 1.37 -14.06
C MET A 246 -4.37 2.55 -14.96
N MET A 247 -5.43 2.45 -15.77
CA MET A 247 -5.82 3.49 -16.73
C MET A 247 -6.14 4.83 -16.06
N GLY A 248 -6.68 4.82 -14.83
CA GLY A 248 -6.88 6.03 -14.01
C GLY A 248 -5.59 6.81 -13.69
N PHE A 249 -4.42 6.18 -13.76
CA PHE A 249 -3.11 6.84 -13.64
C PHE A 249 -2.60 7.37 -14.98
N VAL A 250 -2.88 6.69 -16.09
CA VAL A 250 -2.39 7.06 -17.44
C VAL A 250 -3.01 8.38 -17.92
N GLN A 251 -4.19 8.77 -17.39
CA GLN A 251 -4.83 10.07 -17.67
C GLN A 251 -3.88 11.28 -17.54
N ILE A 252 -2.86 11.18 -16.67
CA ILE A 252 -1.83 12.22 -16.46
C ILE A 252 -1.14 12.74 -17.74
N PHE A 253 -1.11 11.95 -18.81
CA PHE A 253 -0.42 12.31 -20.05
C PHE A 253 -1.25 13.18 -21.00
N TRP A 254 -2.58 13.08 -20.93
CA TRP A 254 -3.51 13.81 -21.82
C TRP A 254 -4.46 14.78 -21.09
N ASP A 255 -4.63 14.64 -19.78
CA ASP A 255 -5.43 15.53 -18.96
C ASP A 255 -4.87 16.97 -18.93
N ALA A 256 -5.75 17.95 -19.11
CA ALA A 256 -5.39 19.38 -19.18
C ALA A 256 -4.65 19.87 -17.93
N ASN A 257 -5.06 19.42 -16.74
CA ASN A 257 -4.45 19.80 -15.46
C ASN A 257 -3.56 18.68 -14.88
N ARG A 258 -3.09 17.75 -15.74
CA ARG A 258 -2.33 16.52 -15.39
C ARG A 258 -2.95 15.75 -14.22
N GLN A 259 -4.28 15.75 -14.12
CA GLN A 259 -5.02 15.02 -13.11
C GLN A 259 -5.09 13.53 -13.44
N THR A 260 -4.92 12.73 -12.39
CA THR A 260 -5.22 11.30 -12.37
C THR A 260 -6.54 11.06 -11.65
N LEU A 261 -7.10 9.85 -11.73
CA LEU A 261 -8.41 9.53 -11.16
C LEU A 261 -8.51 9.90 -9.66
N GLN A 262 -7.48 9.62 -8.87
CA GLN A 262 -7.32 10.06 -7.47
C GLN A 262 -7.38 11.59 -7.26
N ASP A 263 -6.91 12.38 -8.21
CA ASP A 263 -6.93 13.84 -8.09
C ASP A 263 -8.36 14.35 -8.36
N LYS A 264 -9.02 13.76 -9.37
CA LYS A 264 -10.40 14.06 -9.77
C LYS A 264 -11.42 13.68 -8.70
N THR A 265 -11.33 12.49 -8.09
CA THR A 265 -12.26 12.06 -7.01
C THR A 265 -12.20 12.94 -5.76
N ALA A 266 -11.14 13.74 -5.62
CA ALA A 266 -10.92 14.64 -4.49
C ALA A 266 -10.97 16.13 -4.85
N HIS A 267 -11.17 16.50 -6.11
CA HIS A 267 -11.02 17.87 -6.63
C HIS A 267 -9.68 18.52 -6.21
N THR A 268 -8.58 17.81 -6.47
CA THR A 268 -7.21 18.24 -6.15
C THR A 268 -6.33 18.33 -7.40
N VAL A 269 -5.19 19.01 -7.29
CA VAL A 269 -4.08 18.98 -8.27
C VAL A 269 -2.75 18.85 -7.53
N VAL A 270 -1.67 18.54 -8.25
CA VAL A 270 -0.32 18.38 -7.68
C VAL A 270 0.63 19.42 -8.28
N ILE A 271 1.01 20.41 -7.47
CA ILE A 271 1.94 21.48 -7.84
C ILE A 271 3.39 21.13 -7.49
N ASN A 272 4.34 21.73 -8.21
CA ASN A 272 5.77 21.65 -7.94
C ASN A 272 6.23 22.89 -7.16
N THR A 273 6.38 22.78 -5.84
CA THR A 273 6.75 23.90 -4.95
C THR A 273 8.25 24.26 -5.02
N ARG A 274 9.03 23.63 -5.89
CA ARG A 274 10.44 23.98 -6.16
C ARG A 274 10.62 24.77 -7.46
N ASP A 275 9.58 24.85 -8.28
CA ASP A 275 9.60 25.67 -9.49
C ASP A 275 9.05 27.07 -9.13
N PRO A 276 9.88 28.13 -9.14
CA PRO A 276 9.45 29.47 -8.75
C PRO A 276 8.65 30.18 -9.86
N ARG A 277 8.60 29.60 -11.06
CA ARG A 277 7.89 30.18 -12.20
C ARG A 277 6.39 30.07 -11.96
N ARG A 278 5.69 31.19 -12.08
CA ARG A 278 4.22 31.25 -12.22
C ARG A 278 3.92 31.83 -13.59
N LEU A 279 3.09 31.16 -14.38
CA LEU A 279 2.60 31.72 -15.63
C LEU A 279 1.70 32.92 -15.30
N ALA A 280 1.99 34.07 -15.91
CA ALA A 280 1.03 35.15 -16.01
C ALA A 280 -0.08 34.69 -16.97
N LEU A 281 -1.15 34.14 -16.40
CA LEU A 281 -2.42 34.03 -17.10
C LEU A 281 -3.06 35.42 -16.99
N ASP A 282 -2.87 36.22 -18.04
CA ASP A 282 -3.46 37.54 -18.14
C ASP A 282 -4.98 37.45 -18.04
N ALA A 283 -5.62 38.48 -17.45
CA ALA A 283 -7.07 38.53 -17.26
C ALA A 283 -7.84 38.81 -18.57
N ALA A 284 -7.28 38.41 -19.72
CA ALA A 284 -7.74 38.73 -21.08
C ALA A 284 -9.08 38.08 -21.47
N ALA A 285 -9.68 37.26 -20.61
CA ALA A 285 -11.02 36.71 -20.77
C ALA A 285 -12.13 37.58 -20.14
N ASN A 286 -11.78 38.66 -19.42
CA ASN A 286 -12.74 39.53 -18.73
C ASN A 286 -13.04 40.85 -19.47
N ASP A 287 -12.56 41.01 -20.72
CA ASP A 287 -12.74 42.23 -21.53
C ASP A 287 -13.64 41.97 -22.77
N GLU A 288 -14.28 40.78 -22.85
CA GLU A 288 -15.24 40.39 -23.89
C GLU A 288 -16.62 39.95 -23.32
N THR A 289 -17.28 40.79 -22.51
CA THR A 289 -18.77 40.93 -22.47
C THR A 289 -19.27 42.08 -21.61
#